data_AF-Q49A97-F1
#
_entry.id   AF-Q49A97-F1
#
_cell.length_a   1.000
_cell.length_b   1.000
_cell.length_c   1.000
_cell.angle_alpha   90.00
_cell.angle_beta   90.00
_cell.angle_gamma   90.00
#
_symmetry.space_group_name_H-M   'P 1'
#
loop_
_entity.id
_entity.type
_entity.pdbx_description
1 polymer ?
#
loop_
_entity_poly.entity_id
_entity_poly.type
_entity_poly.pdbx_seq_one_letter_code
_entity_poly.pdbx_strand_id
1 'polypeptide(L)'
;MITKNKNESSKPNFPFSPFSFFSQDVPLISLANILHNAKLWNDAVIVATMAVEIAPHFAVNHFTLGNVYVAMEEFEKALVWYESTLKLQPEFVPAKNRIQTIQCHLMLKKGRRSP
;
A
#
# COMPACT_ATOMS: atom_id res chain seq x y z
N MET A 1 -35.04 -26.58 -22.22
CA MET A 1 -34.91 -25.13 -22.01
C MET A 1 -33.83 -24.90 -20.96
N ILE A 2 -32.72 -24.31 -21.41
CA ILE A 2 -31.49 -23.91 -20.68
C ILE A 2 -31.87 -22.60 -19.94
N THR A 3 -31.48 -22.24 -18.71
CA THR A 3 -30.13 -21.96 -18.19
C THR A 3 -30.16 -21.72 -16.67
N LYS A 4 -29.19 -22.30 -15.93
CA LYS A 4 -28.72 -21.75 -14.64
C LYS A 4 -27.72 -20.64 -14.96
N ASN A 5 -27.97 -19.44 -14.44
CA ASN A 5 -27.16 -18.26 -14.69
C ASN A 5 -25.87 -18.31 -13.84
N LYS A 6 -24.72 -18.42 -14.51
CA LYS A 6 -23.38 -18.24 -13.93
C LYS A 6 -23.06 -16.75 -13.94
N ASN A 7 -23.19 -16.09 -12.80
CA ASN A 7 -22.52 -14.81 -12.56
C ASN A 7 -21.30 -15.07 -11.68
N GLU A 8 -20.31 -15.78 -12.24
CA GLU A 8 -18.93 -15.61 -11.81
C GLU A 8 -18.37 -14.47 -12.65
N SER A 9 -18.22 -13.32 -11.99
CA SER A 9 -17.48 -12.17 -12.48
C SER A 9 -16.13 -12.61 -13.02
N SER A 10 -16.04 -12.61 -14.35
CA SER A 10 -14.87 -12.85 -15.16
C SER A 10 -13.75 -11.88 -14.77
N LYS A 11 -12.88 -12.27 -13.84
CA LYS A 11 -11.52 -11.73 -13.80
C LYS A 11 -10.79 -12.31 -15.01
N PRO A 12 -10.24 -11.49 -15.92
CA PRO A 12 -9.52 -12.03 -17.06
C PRO A 12 -8.23 -12.68 -16.55
N ASN A 13 -8.24 -14.01 -16.58
CA ASN A 13 -7.09 -14.84 -16.24
C ASN A 13 -6.26 -14.95 -17.53
N PHE A 14 -5.24 -14.10 -17.68
CA PHE A 14 -4.31 -14.17 -18.81
C PHE A 14 -3.06 -14.94 -18.39
N PRO A 15 -2.89 -16.21 -18.82
CA PRO A 15 -1.69 -16.97 -18.55
C PRO A 15 -0.58 -16.48 -19.49
N PHE A 16 0.50 -15.97 -18.90
CA PHE A 16 1.83 -15.88 -19.50
C PHE A 16 1.91 -15.32 -20.93
N SER A 17 1.90 -13.98 -21.06
CA SER A 17 2.51 -13.31 -22.22
C SER A 17 3.74 -12.48 -21.79
N PRO A 18 4.89 -12.56 -22.49
CA PRO A 18 6.11 -11.83 -22.10
C PRO A 18 5.99 -10.30 -22.21
N PHE A 19 4.88 -9.81 -22.78
CA PHE A 19 4.55 -8.39 -22.94
C PHE A 19 3.58 -7.84 -21.87
N SER A 20 3.15 -8.66 -20.91
CA SER A 20 2.26 -8.27 -19.79
C SER A 20 2.96 -7.46 -18.67
N PHE A 21 4.21 -7.03 -18.90
CA PHE A 21 5.12 -6.44 -17.90
C PHE A 21 5.24 -4.91 -18.02
N PHE A 22 4.24 -4.22 -18.58
CA PHE A 22 4.09 -2.80 -18.24
C PHE A 22 3.52 -2.76 -16.83
N SER A 23 4.36 -2.41 -15.85
CA SER A 23 3.99 -2.22 -14.44
C SER A 23 2.85 -1.19 -14.33
N GLN A 24 1.60 -1.65 -14.48
CA GLN A 24 0.39 -0.82 -14.45
C GLN A 24 0.20 -0.12 -13.08
N ASP A 25 0.92 -0.60 -12.08
CA ASP A 25 1.05 0.01 -10.77
C ASP A 25 1.94 1.26 -10.76
N VAL A 26 2.94 1.40 -11.63
CA VAL A 26 3.82 2.58 -11.68
C VAL A 26 3.07 3.90 -11.87
N PRO A 27 2.12 4.04 -12.83
CA PRO A 27 1.34 5.27 -12.93
C PRO A 27 0.45 5.50 -11.70
N LEU A 28 -0.07 4.44 -11.08
CA LEU A 28 -0.87 4.56 -9.86
C LEU A 28 -0.02 5.02 -8.67
N ILE A 29 1.18 4.47 -8.48
CA ILE A 29 2.14 4.92 -7.45
C ILE A 29 2.50 6.40 -7.67
N SER A 30 2.75 6.78 -8.93
CA SER A 30 3.09 8.15 -9.29
C SER A 30 1.94 9.10 -8.96
N LEU A 31 0.70 8.72 -9.33
CA LEU A 31 -0.50 9.50 -9.00
C LEU A 31 -0.74 9.56 -7.49
N ALA A 32 -0.61 8.45 -6.76
CA ALA A 32 -0.74 8.41 -5.31
C ALA A 32 0.26 9.35 -4.63
N ASN A 33 1.51 9.38 -5.11
CA ASN A 33 2.53 10.30 -4.60
C ASN A 33 2.20 11.77 -4.88
N ILE A 34 1.65 12.07 -6.07
CA ILE A 34 1.19 13.43 -6.41
C ILE A 34 0.04 13.85 -5.48
N LEU A 35 -0.96 12.99 -5.30
CA LEU A 35 -2.10 13.25 -4.40
C LEU A 35 -1.65 13.41 -2.94
N HIS A 36 -0.73 12.55 -2.49
CA HIS A 36 -0.10 12.65 -1.18
C HIS A 36 0.58 14.01 -0.97
N ASN A 37 1.39 14.45 -1.94
CA ASN A 37 2.07 15.74 -1.89
C ASN A 37 1.08 16.92 -1.97
N ALA A 38 -0.04 16.75 -2.68
CA ALA A 38 -1.14 17.70 -2.73
C ALA A 38 -2.02 17.71 -1.46
N LYS A 39 -1.70 16.88 -0.46
CA LYS A 39 -2.48 16.70 0.79
C LYS A 39 -3.90 16.16 0.58
N LEU A 40 -4.17 15.56 -0.58
CA LEU A 40 -5.42 14.85 -0.89
C LEU A 40 -5.30 13.41 -0.41
N TRP A 41 -5.20 13.22 0.91
CA TRP A 41 -4.80 11.94 1.49
C TRP A 41 -5.83 10.83 1.24
N ASN A 42 -7.13 11.13 1.29
CA ASN A 42 -8.17 10.13 1.03
C ASN A 42 -8.08 9.57 -0.40
N ASP A 43 -7.89 10.45 -1.38
CA ASP A 43 -7.71 10.05 -2.77
C ASP A 43 -6.40 9.29 -2.97
N ALA A 44 -5.33 9.73 -2.29
CA ALA A 44 -4.05 9.04 -2.30
C ALA A 44 -4.16 7.60 -1.75
N VAL A 45 -4.96 7.38 -0.70
CA VAL A 45 -5.22 6.03 -0.16
C VAL A 45 -5.92 5.18 -1.21
N ILE A 46 -6.98 5.69 -1.83
CA ILE A 46 -7.73 4.95 -2.87
C ILE A 46 -6.80 4.51 -3.99
N VAL A 47 -6.00 5.43 -4.53
CA VAL A 47 -5.09 5.15 -5.64
C VAL A 47 -3.95 4.21 -5.22
N ALA A 48 -3.37 4.40 -4.02
CA ALA A 48 -2.34 3.50 -3.51
C ALA A 48 -2.86 2.09 -3.22
N THR A 49 -4.10 1.95 -2.75
CA THR A 49 -4.77 0.64 -2.59
C THR A 49 -4.96 -0.04 -3.93
N MET A 50 -5.40 0.68 -4.98
CA MET A 50 -5.47 0.11 -6.33
C MET A 50 -4.11 -0.40 -6.83
N ALA A 51 -3.01 0.32 -6.55
CA ALA A 51 -1.66 -0.14 -6.91
C ALA A 51 -1.29 -1.46 -6.22
N VAL A 52 -1.68 -1.64 -4.95
CA VAL A 52 -1.51 -2.89 -4.20
C VAL A 52 -2.39 -4.01 -4.77
N GLU A 53 -3.63 -3.73 -5.16
CA GLU A 53 -4.54 -4.73 -5.73
C GLU A 53 -4.07 -5.25 -7.10
N ILE A 54 -3.54 -4.37 -7.95
CA ILE A 54 -3.02 -4.73 -9.27
C ILE A 54 -1.73 -5.53 -9.15
N ALA A 55 -0.83 -5.13 -8.26
CA ALA A 55 0.49 -5.73 -8.17
C ALA A 55 0.89 -6.03 -6.70
N PRO A 56 0.21 -6.99 -6.03
CA PRO A 56 0.32 -7.21 -4.58
C PRO A 56 1.68 -7.73 -4.13
N HIS A 57 2.46 -8.31 -5.04
CA HIS A 57 3.83 -8.79 -4.79
C HIS A 57 4.92 -7.70 -4.84
N PHE A 58 4.60 -6.46 -5.21
CA PHE A 58 5.60 -5.39 -5.27
C PHE A 58 5.69 -4.64 -3.94
N ALA A 59 6.83 -4.76 -3.26
CA ALA A 59 7.09 -4.13 -1.97
C ALA A 59 6.88 -2.61 -1.98
N VAL A 60 7.21 -1.94 -3.10
CA VAL A 60 7.04 -0.49 -3.27
C VAL A 60 5.58 -0.04 -3.14
N ASN A 61 4.61 -0.88 -3.51
CA ASN A 61 3.19 -0.52 -3.50
C ASN A 61 2.68 -0.50 -2.06
N HIS A 62 3.07 -1.50 -1.28
CA HIS A 62 2.82 -1.56 0.16
C HIS A 62 3.51 -0.39 0.89
N PHE A 63 4.75 -0.09 0.52
CA PHE A 63 5.49 1.02 1.11
C PHE A 63 4.84 2.38 0.82
N THR A 64 4.37 2.60 -0.41
CA THR A 64 3.65 3.82 -0.82
C THR A 64 2.37 3.99 0.00
N LEU A 65 1.56 2.94 0.13
CA LEU A 65 0.33 2.98 0.93
C LEU A 65 0.63 3.28 2.41
N GLY A 66 1.72 2.70 2.96
CA GLY A 66 2.22 3.03 4.30
C GLY A 66 2.56 4.52 4.46
N ASN A 67 3.25 5.12 3.49
CA ASN A 67 3.58 6.56 3.52
C ASN A 67 2.33 7.44 3.51
N VAL A 68 1.30 7.06 2.74
CA VAL A 68 0.03 7.80 2.73
C VAL A 68 -0.64 7.76 4.10
N TYR A 69 -0.68 6.61 4.77
CA TYR A 69 -1.23 6.51 6.13
C TYR A 69 -0.43 7.31 7.17
N VAL A 70 0.91 7.39 7.02
CA VAL A 70 1.72 8.27 7.87
C VAL A 70 1.32 9.74 7.71
N ALA A 71 1.04 10.19 6.48
CA ALA A 71 0.61 11.57 6.25
C ALA A 71 -0.75 11.90 6.88
N MET A 72 -1.58 10.88 7.12
CA MET A 72 -2.86 11.00 7.83
C MET A 72 -2.72 10.85 9.35
N GLU A 73 -1.51 10.68 9.87
CA GLU A 73 -1.22 10.35 11.29
C GLU A 73 -1.85 9.03 11.77
N GLU A 74 -2.27 8.16 10.84
CA GLU A 74 -2.82 6.83 11.09
C GLU A 74 -1.69 5.81 11.26
N PHE A 75 -0.88 6.01 12.30
CA PHE A 75 0.39 5.30 12.50
C PHE A 75 0.23 3.78 12.63
N GLU A 76 -0.81 3.31 13.29
CA GLU A 76 -1.10 1.88 13.45
C GLU A 76 -1.35 1.21 12.10
N LYS A 77 -2.09 1.87 11.20
CA LYS A 77 -2.33 1.37 9.83
C LYS A 77 -1.04 1.40 9.00
N ALA A 78 -0.25 2.47 9.14
CA ALA A 78 1.02 2.58 8.43
C ALA A 78 1.99 1.43 8.80
N LEU A 79 2.06 1.05 10.08
CA LEU A 79 2.90 -0.07 10.54
C LEU A 79 2.54 -1.38 9.83
N VAL A 80 1.25 -1.70 9.70
CA VAL A 80 0.79 -2.92 9.00
C VAL A 80 1.32 -2.97 7.56
N TRP A 81 1.27 -1.84 6.84
CA TRP A 81 1.74 -1.78 5.45
C TRP A 81 3.27 -1.81 5.33
N TYR A 82 4.00 -1.20 6.27
CA TYR A 82 5.46 -1.33 6.30
C TYR A 82 5.91 -2.74 6.68
N GLU A 83 5.21 -3.41 7.60
CA GLU A 83 5.46 -4.82 7.90
C GLU A 83 5.18 -5.71 6.67
N SER A 84 4.12 -5.43 5.92
CA SER A 84 3.84 -6.10 4.65
C SER A 84 4.95 -5.88 3.63
N THR A 85 5.50 -4.66 3.55
CA THR A 85 6.69 -4.35 2.72
C THR A 85 7.87 -5.25 3.09
N LEU A 86 8.14 -5.42 4.39
CA LEU A 86 9.23 -6.27 4.87
C LEU A 86 8.97 -7.77 4.71
N LYS A 87 7.71 -8.21 4.70
CA LYS A 87 7.35 -9.60 4.35
C LYS A 87 7.69 -9.92 2.90
N LEU A 88 7.50 -8.96 1.99
CA LEU A 88 7.84 -9.10 0.58
C LEU A 88 9.33 -8.92 0.32
N GLN A 89 9.95 -7.92 0.95
CA GLN A 89 11.37 -7.60 0.81
C GLN A 89 11.99 -7.31 2.19
N PRO A 90 12.54 -8.34 2.86
CA PRO A 90 13.11 -8.20 4.21
C PRO A 90 14.23 -7.16 4.33
N GLU A 91 14.97 -6.92 3.25
CA GLU A 91 16.06 -5.95 3.21
C GLU A 91 15.65 -4.54 2.78
N PHE A 92 14.34 -4.24 2.77
CA PHE A 92 13.84 -2.91 2.44
C PHE A 92 14.10 -1.91 3.60
N VAL A 93 15.33 -1.40 3.67
CA VAL A 93 15.80 -0.46 4.71
C VAL A 93 14.86 0.73 4.94
N PRO A 94 14.27 1.38 3.91
CA PRO A 94 13.36 2.49 4.14
C PRO A 94 12.15 2.12 5.00
N ALA A 95 11.60 0.91 4.88
CA ALA A 95 10.48 0.44 5.70
C ALA A 95 10.92 0.20 7.15
N LYS A 96 12.10 -0.40 7.38
CA LYS A 96 12.68 -0.56 8.73
C LYS A 96 12.80 0.79 9.44
N ASN A 97 13.34 1.79 8.75
CA ASN A 97 13.51 3.15 9.29
C ASN A 97 12.17 3.81 9.62
N ARG A 98 11.16 3.66 8.76
CA ARG A 98 9.81 4.21 9.00
C ARG A 98 9.15 3.56 10.22
N ILE A 99 9.22 2.23 10.35
CA ILE A 99 8.71 1.49 11.52
C ILE A 99 9.37 2.01 12.80
N GLN A 100 10.70 2.09 12.82
CA GLN A 100 11.43 2.58 14.00
C GLN A 100 11.02 4.01 14.38
N THR A 101 10.88 4.89 13.38
CA THR A 101 10.45 6.29 13.60
C THR A 101 9.05 6.34 14.23
N ILE A 102 8.11 5.56 13.71
CA ILE A 102 6.74 5.49 14.23
C ILE A 102 6.74 4.94 15.65
N GLN A 103 7.46 3.86 15.91
CA GLN A 103 7.54 3.26 17.25
C GLN A 103 8.10 4.26 18.27
N CYS A 104 9.18 4.98 17.93
CA CYS A 104 9.72 6.05 18.77
C CYS A 104 8.68 7.13 19.05
N HIS A 105 7.95 7.60 18.04
CA HIS A 105 6.89 8.59 18.20
C HIS A 105 5.78 8.10 19.15
N LEU A 106 5.30 6.87 18.96
CA LEU A 106 4.25 6.28 19.80
C LEU A 106 4.71 6.06 21.25
N MET A 107 5.95 5.63 21.47
CA MET A 107 6.53 5.48 22.80
C MET A 107 6.61 6.82 23.55
N LEU A 108 7.08 7.88 22.88
CA LEU A 108 7.13 9.22 23.46
C LEU A 108 5.75 9.76 23.83
N LYS A 109 4.74 9.53 22.98
CA LYS A 109 3.36 9.96 23.24
C LYS A 109 2.73 9.20 24.41
N LYS A 110 3.03 7.91 24.56
CA LYS A 110 2.56 7.09 25.70
C LYS A 110 3.23 7.52 27.02
N GLY A 111 4.54 7.78 27.01
CA GLY A 111 5.27 8.27 28.21
C GLY A 111 4.89 9.68 28.66
N ARG A 112 4.33 10.53 27.78
CA ARG A 112 3.78 11.84 28.15
C ARG A 112 2.35 11.78 28.71
N ARG A 113 1.69 10.63 28.65
CA ARG A 113 0.30 10.42 29.10
C ARG A 113 0.21 9.66 30.43
N SER A 114 1.33 9.34 31.07
CA SER A 114 1.33 8.82 32.45
C SER A 114 1.10 9.97 33.44
N PRO A 115 0.10 9.86 34.34
CA PRO A 115 -0.11 10.83 35.42
C PRO A 115 1.02 10.82 36.45
#